data_AF-A0A1V5LEF5-F1
#
_entry.id   AF-A0A1V5LEF5-F1
#
_cell.length_a   1.000
_cell.length_b   1.000
_cell.length_c   1.000
_cell.angle_alpha   90.00
_cell.angle_beta   90.00
_cell.angle_gamma   90.00
#
_symmetry.space_group_name_H-M   'P 1'
#
loop_
_entity.id
_entity.type
_entity.pdbx_description
1 polymer ?
#
loop_
_entity_poly.entity_id
_entity_poly.type
_entity_poly.pdbx_seq_one_letter_code
_entity_poly.pdbx_strand_id
1 'polypeptide(L)'
;MDYNELLTKVLNEFAFPLINAFLLALIPIITYKINAWLTAKTGIETNLNLDIIGQRAVAYAEEWALSKAKNVKPSGNEKLNEAIKFIMLHTPSISKEKAEKLAIASLNKLKLGASSKK
;
A
#
# COMPACT_ATOMS: atom_id res chain seq x y z
N MET A 1 11.13 15.41 -62.39
CA MET A 1 10.61 14.91 -61.10
C MET A 1 11.26 15.78 -60.05
N ASP A 2 10.47 16.58 -59.33
CA ASP A 2 10.99 17.62 -58.44
C ASP A 2 11.56 16.96 -57.17
N TYR A 3 12.74 17.40 -56.73
CA TYR A 3 13.44 16.81 -55.58
C TYR A 3 12.58 16.89 -54.32
N ASN A 4 11.77 17.95 -54.22
CA ASN A 4 10.81 18.14 -53.13
C ASN A 4 9.67 17.11 -53.16
N GLU A 5 9.20 16.67 -54.32
CA GLU A 5 8.16 15.63 -54.41
C GLU A 5 8.68 14.26 -53.98
N LEU A 6 9.92 13.93 -54.34
CA LEU A 6 10.59 12.69 -53.96
C LEU A 6 10.85 12.63 -52.45
N LEU A 7 11.33 13.74 -51.87
CA LEU A 7 11.54 13.85 -50.43
C LEU A 7 10.23 13.72 -49.64
N THR A 8 9.18 14.37 -50.11
CA THR A 8 7.85 14.35 -49.46
C THR A 8 7.24 12.95 -49.50
N LYS A 9 7.39 12.21 -50.62
CA LYS A 9 6.96 10.81 -50.70
C LYS A 9 7.74 9.90 -49.75
N VAL A 10 9.06 10.00 -49.70
CA VAL A 10 9.86 9.14 -48.80
C VAL A 10 9.54 9.44 -47.32
N LEU A 11 9.35 10.70 -46.96
CA LEU A 11 8.98 11.07 -45.59
C LEU A 11 7.58 10.57 -45.23
N ASN A 12 6.59 10.74 -46.11
CA ASN A 12 5.20 10.34 -45.85
C ASN A 12 4.97 8.83 -45.93
N GLU A 13 5.66 8.13 -46.83
CA GLU A 13 5.44 6.69 -47.04
C GLU A 13 6.31 5.82 -46.13
N PHE A 14 7.47 6.31 -45.69
CA PHE A 14 8.41 5.50 -44.91
C PHE A 14 8.73 6.10 -43.53
N ALA A 15 9.15 7.36 -43.47
CA ALA A 15 9.65 7.92 -42.20
C ALA A 15 8.52 8.15 -41.18
N PHE A 16 7.43 8.81 -41.56
CA PHE A 16 6.33 9.12 -40.65
C PHE A 16 5.60 7.86 -40.14
N PRO A 17 5.30 6.83 -40.96
CA PRO A 17 4.69 5.60 -40.45
C PRO A 17 5.59 4.86 -39.45
N LEU A 18 6.90 4.79 -39.69
CA LEU A 18 7.86 4.18 -38.77
C LEU A 18 7.97 4.95 -37.45
N ILE A 19 8.04 6.28 -37.51
CA ILE A 19 8.05 7.13 -36.32
C ILE A 19 6.73 6.97 -35.55
N ASN A 20 5.59 6.96 -36.24
CA ASN A 20 4.29 6.82 -35.61
C ASN A 20 4.13 5.43 -34.96
N ALA A 21 4.56 4.35 -35.61
CA ALA A 21 4.58 3.02 -35.03
C ALA A 21 5.51 2.93 -33.81
N PHE A 22 6.67 3.59 -33.86
CA PHE A 22 7.60 3.66 -32.74
C PHE A 22 7.02 4.44 -31.55
N LEU A 23 6.36 5.58 -31.80
CA LEU A 23 5.67 6.36 -30.78
C LEU A 23 4.50 5.58 -30.17
N LEU A 24 3.71 4.88 -30.99
CA LEU A 24 2.62 4.03 -30.51
C LEU A 24 3.14 2.86 -29.65
N ALA A 25 4.29 2.29 -29.99
CA ALA A 25 4.94 1.25 -29.19
C ALA A 25 5.51 1.78 -27.85
N LEU A 26 5.88 3.05 -27.79
CA LEU A 26 6.37 3.71 -26.57
C LEU A 26 5.26 4.01 -25.56
N ILE A 27 4.04 4.33 -26.03
CA ILE A 27 2.89 4.62 -25.17
C ILE A 27 2.64 3.54 -24.10
N PRO A 28 2.51 2.22 -24.43
CA PRO A 28 2.28 1.18 -23.43
C PRO A 28 3.45 1.00 -22.45
N ILE A 29 4.69 1.23 -22.90
CA ILE A 29 5.88 1.15 -22.04
C ILE A 29 5.85 2.27 -20.99
N ILE A 30 5.52 3.48 -21.42
CA ILE A 30 5.43 4.65 -20.54
C ILE A 30 4.26 4.50 -19.56
N THR A 31 3.08 4.10 -20.04
CA THR A 31 1.92 3.89 -19.16
C THR A 31 2.14 2.76 -18.16
N TYR A 32 2.81 1.66 -18.56
CA TYR A 32 3.20 0.59 -17.65
C TYR A 32 4.12 1.11 -16.53
N LYS A 33 5.15 1.90 -16.87
CA LYS A 33 6.07 2.48 -15.87
C LYS A 33 5.36 3.45 -14.93
N ILE A 34 4.49 4.31 -15.44
CA ILE A 34 3.71 5.26 -14.63
C ILE A 34 2.78 4.50 -13.68
N ASN A 35 2.06 3.49 -14.17
CA ASN A 35 1.16 2.68 -13.33
C ASN A 35 1.92 1.90 -12.27
N ALA A 36 3.08 1.32 -12.61
CA ALA A 36 3.94 0.64 -11.64
C ALA A 36 4.43 1.62 -10.55
N TRP A 37 4.83 2.83 -10.94
CA TRP A 37 5.28 3.86 -9.99
C TRP A 37 4.15 4.36 -9.09
N LEU A 38 2.96 4.63 -9.65
CA LEU A 38 1.78 5.04 -8.89
C LEU A 38 1.34 3.93 -7.92
N THR A 39 1.30 2.68 -8.37
CA THR A 39 0.93 1.53 -7.53
C THR A 39 1.95 1.28 -6.42
N ALA A 40 3.24 1.46 -6.69
CA ALA A 40 4.28 1.37 -5.67
C ALA A 40 4.12 2.47 -4.61
N LYS A 41 3.87 3.71 -5.04
CA LYS A 41 3.69 4.85 -4.13
C LYS A 41 2.45 4.70 -3.26
N THR A 42 1.31 4.35 -3.85
CA THR A 42 0.06 4.10 -3.11
C THR A 42 0.19 2.89 -2.18
N GLY A 43 0.90 1.84 -2.60
CA GLY A 43 1.20 0.68 -1.76
C GLY A 43 2.02 1.03 -0.52
N ILE A 44 3.04 1.89 -0.65
CA ILE A 44 3.86 2.36 0.48
C ILE A 44 3.04 3.21 1.45
N GLU A 45 2.29 4.19 0.95
CA GLU A 45 1.45 5.05 1.78
C GLU A 45 0.37 4.24 2.53
N THR A 46 -0.25 3.28 1.85
CA THR A 46 -1.24 2.37 2.46
C THR A 46 -0.61 1.54 3.57
N ASN A 47 0.59 0.99 3.35
CA ASN A 47 1.28 0.18 4.35
C ASN A 47 1.71 0.99 5.58
N LEU A 48 2.17 2.23 5.39
CA LEU A 48 2.49 3.14 6.51
C LEU A 48 1.24 3.47 7.34
N ASN A 49 0.13 3.76 6.66
CA ASN A 49 -1.13 4.06 7.35
C ASN A 49 -1.64 2.84 8.13
N LEU A 50 -1.55 1.64 7.54
CA LEU A 50 -1.88 0.39 8.22
C LEU A 50 -0.99 0.14 9.44
N ASP A 51 0.31 0.43 9.38
CA ASP A 51 1.21 0.26 10.54
C ASP A 51 0.84 1.22 11.68
N ILE A 52 0.50 2.48 11.37
CA ILE A 52 0.02 3.45 12.36
C ILE A 52 -1.29 2.98 12.99
N ILE A 53 -2.24 2.50 12.17
CA ILE A 53 -3.53 1.98 12.66
C ILE A 53 -3.29 0.74 13.55
N GLY A 54 -2.40 -0.15 13.16
CA GLY A 54 -2.05 -1.34 13.96
C GLY A 54 -1.46 -0.99 15.32
N GLN A 55 -0.57 0.02 15.39
CA GLN A 55 -0.03 0.50 16.67
C GLN A 55 -1.12 1.14 17.56
N ARG A 56 -1.98 1.98 16.98
CA ARG A 56 -3.11 2.59 17.69
C ARG A 56 -4.10 1.54 18.20
N ALA A 57 -4.34 0.49 17.42
CA ALA A 57 -5.22 -0.60 17.81
C ALA A 57 -4.71 -1.36 19.03
N VAL A 58 -3.40 -1.63 19.11
CA VAL A 58 -2.81 -2.28 20.29
C VAL A 58 -2.87 -1.36 21.50
N ALA A 59 -2.52 -0.08 21.36
CA ALA A 59 -2.62 0.89 22.45
C ALA A 59 -4.06 1.03 22.97
N TYR A 60 -5.04 1.12 22.08
CA TYR A 60 -6.46 1.14 22.43
C TYR A 60 -6.89 -0.14 23.16
N ALA A 61 -6.44 -1.31 22.70
CA ALA A 61 -6.73 -2.58 23.38
C ALA A 61 -6.12 -2.65 24.78
N GLU A 62 -4.96 -2.02 25.00
CA GLU A 62 -4.34 -1.90 26.32
C GLU A 62 -5.11 -0.93 27.23
N GLU A 63 -5.53 0.23 26.73
CA GLU A 63 -6.37 1.18 27.47
C GLU A 63 -7.72 0.55 27.84
N TRP A 64 -8.37 -0.13 26.90
CA TRP A 64 -9.58 -0.89 27.13
C TRP A 64 -9.36 -1.96 28.20
N ALA A 65 -8.25 -2.69 28.13
CA ALA A 65 -7.90 -3.69 29.13
C ALA A 65 -7.68 -3.10 30.53
N LEU A 66 -7.02 -1.93 30.62
CA LEU A 66 -6.83 -1.21 31.88
C LEU A 66 -8.17 -0.73 32.47
N SER A 67 -9.09 -0.28 31.61
CA SER A 67 -10.44 0.11 32.05
C SER A 67 -11.23 -1.08 32.62
N LYS A 68 -11.07 -2.27 32.01
CA LYS A 68 -11.72 -3.52 32.41
C LYS A 68 -11.09 -4.16 33.63
N ALA A 69 -9.77 -4.02 33.81
CA ALA A 69 -8.99 -4.63 34.88
C ALA A 69 -9.45 -4.23 36.29
N LYS A 70 -10.19 -3.12 36.44
CA LYS A 70 -10.84 -2.75 37.71
C LYS A 70 -11.89 -3.76 38.17
N ASN A 71 -12.47 -4.51 37.24
CA ASN A 71 -13.54 -5.50 37.51
C ASN A 71 -13.13 -6.92 37.11
N VAL A 72 -12.49 -7.09 35.94
CA VAL A 72 -12.04 -8.38 35.40
C VAL A 72 -10.76 -8.15 34.61
N LYS A 73 -9.71 -8.92 34.88
CA LYS A 73 -8.45 -8.85 34.12
C LYS A 73 -8.66 -9.55 32.76
N PRO A 74 -8.72 -8.82 31.63
CA PRO A 74 -8.98 -9.46 30.35
C PRO A 74 -7.76 -10.26 29.89
N SER A 75 -8.04 -11.40 29.27
CA SER A 75 -7.06 -12.31 28.69
C SER A 75 -6.34 -11.67 27.49
N GLY A 76 -5.18 -12.21 27.13
CA GLY A 76 -4.43 -11.76 25.95
C GLY A 76 -5.22 -11.85 24.65
N ASN A 77 -6.07 -12.87 24.52
CA ASN A 77 -6.92 -13.07 23.34
C ASN A 77 -8.03 -12.03 23.24
N GLU A 78 -8.60 -11.60 24.36
CA GLU A 78 -9.61 -10.53 24.38
C GLU A 78 -9.01 -9.19 23.97
N LYS A 79 -7.78 -8.87 24.42
CA LYS A 79 -7.05 -7.69 23.96
C LYS A 79 -6.78 -7.73 22.46
N LEU A 80 -6.33 -8.89 21.97
CA LEU A 80 -6.07 -9.07 20.54
C LEU A 80 -7.35 -8.90 19.70
N ASN A 81 -8.46 -9.48 20.15
CA ASN A 81 -9.76 -9.32 19.50
C ASN A 81 -10.21 -7.86 19.46
N GLU A 82 -9.97 -7.09 20.52
CA GLU A 82 -10.32 -5.68 20.56
C GLU A 82 -9.44 -4.85 19.62
N ALA A 83 -8.15 -5.16 19.53
CA ALA A 83 -7.26 -4.55 18.54
C ALA A 83 -7.71 -4.88 17.10
N ILE A 84 -8.11 -6.13 16.82
CA ILE A 84 -8.61 -6.53 15.49
C ILE A 84 -9.87 -5.75 15.13
N LYS A 85 -10.82 -5.63 16.06
CA LYS A 85 -12.04 -4.82 15.84
C LYS A 85 -11.70 -3.37 15.53
N PHE A 86 -10.76 -2.78 16.27
CA PHE A 86 -10.32 -1.40 16.03
C PHE A 86 -9.75 -1.22 14.62
N ILE A 87 -8.90 -2.16 14.17
CA ILE A 87 -8.32 -2.14 12.82
C ILE A 87 -9.42 -2.23 11.76
N MET A 88 -10.35 -3.18 11.90
CA MET A 88 -11.44 -3.37 10.94
C MET A 88 -12.39 -2.17 10.89
N LEU A 89 -12.62 -1.50 12.03
CA LEU A 89 -13.45 -0.29 12.10
C LEU A 89 -12.81 0.88 11.33
N HIS A 90 -11.49 1.05 11.44
CA HIS A 90 -10.77 2.15 10.79
C HIS A 90 -10.27 1.81 9.38
N THR A 91 -10.37 0.54 8.98
CA THR A 91 -10.01 0.05 7.65
C THR A 91 -11.05 -0.98 7.16
N PRO A 92 -12.25 -0.57 6.77
CA PRO A 92 -13.35 -1.50 6.45
C PRO A 92 -13.09 -2.39 5.23
N SER A 93 -12.13 -2.04 4.38
CA SER A 93 -11.70 -2.84 3.23
C SER A 93 -10.70 -3.96 3.57
N ILE A 94 -10.25 -4.06 4.84
CA ILE A 94 -9.30 -5.08 5.27
C ILE A 94 -10.03 -6.39 5.62
N SER A 95 -9.47 -7.53 5.21
CA SER A 95 -9.98 -8.83 5.66
C SER A 95 -9.63 -9.06 7.13
N LYS A 96 -10.46 -9.86 7.83
CA LYS A 96 -10.22 -10.22 9.24
C LYS A 96 -8.84 -10.86 9.44
N GLU A 97 -8.44 -11.76 8.54
CA GLU A 97 -7.13 -12.43 8.60
C GLU A 97 -5.97 -11.42 8.48
N LYS A 98 -6.11 -10.42 7.61
CA LYS A 98 -5.09 -9.38 7.43
C LYS A 98 -5.06 -8.43 8.63
N ALA A 99 -6.20 -8.12 9.23
CA ALA A 99 -6.27 -7.35 10.48
C ALA A 99 -5.62 -8.10 11.66
N GLU A 100 -5.82 -9.41 11.78
CA GLU A 100 -5.18 -10.25 12.80
C GLU A 100 -3.66 -10.29 12.64
N LYS A 101 -3.17 -10.54 11.43
CA LYS A 101 -1.73 -10.48 11.12
C LYS A 101 -1.13 -9.11 11.47
N LEU A 102 -1.85 -8.02 11.17
CA LEU A 102 -1.42 -6.66 11.48
C LEU A 102 -1.38 -6.42 12.99
N ALA A 103 -2.41 -6.82 13.75
CA ALA A 103 -2.44 -6.69 15.21
C ALA A 103 -1.29 -7.45 15.88
N ILE A 104 -1.02 -8.68 15.45
CA ILE A 104 0.09 -9.50 15.96
C ILE A 104 1.44 -8.87 15.60
N ALA A 105 1.61 -8.40 14.37
CA ALA A 105 2.84 -7.74 13.93
C ALA A 105 3.12 -6.46 14.73
N SER A 106 2.10 -5.63 14.95
CA SER A 106 2.22 -4.41 15.76
C SER A 106 2.53 -4.72 17.23
N LEU A 107 1.92 -5.75 17.82
CA LEU A 107 2.22 -6.20 19.17
C LEU A 107 3.68 -6.68 19.30
N ASN A 108 4.18 -7.44 18.33
CA ASN A 108 5.57 -7.91 18.31
C ASN A 108 6.55 -6.75 18.14
N LYS A 109 6.25 -5.77 17.27
CA LYS A 109 7.06 -4.55 17.13
C LYS A 109 7.18 -3.77 18.45
N LEU A 110 6.07 -3.60 19.17
CA LEU A 110 6.07 -2.91 20.47
C LEU A 110 6.89 -3.67 21.52
N LYS A 111 6.79 -5.00 21.56
CA LYS A 111 7.61 -5.84 22.45
C LYS A 111 9.11 -5.77 22.13
N LEU A 112 9.47 -5.81 20.85
CA LEU A 112 10.87 -5.69 20.41
C LEU A 112 11.44 -4.28 20.68
N GLY A 113 10.64 -3.23 20.47
CA GLY A 113 11.02 -1.86 20.80
C GLY A 113 11.19 -1.60 22.30
N ALA A 114 10.38 -2.26 23.14
CA ALA A 114 10.54 -2.23 24.61
C ALA A 114 11.77 -3.02 25.08
N SER A 115 12.12 -4.12 24.40
CA SER A 115 13.29 -4.94 24.74
C SER A 115 14.63 -4.30 24.34
N SER A 116 14.64 -3.39 23.36
CA SER A 116 15.84 -2.67 22.91
C SER A 116 16.28 -1.52 23.84
N LYS A 117 15.51 -1.21 24.89
CA LYS A 117 15.79 -0.11 25.85
C LYS A 117 16.39 -0.60 27.18
N LYS A 118 16.89 -1.83 27.27
CA LYS A 118 17.55 -2.38 28.46
C LYS A 118 19.06 -2.46 28.30
#